data_AF-X1T4T8-F1
#
_entry.id   AF-X1T4T8-F1
#
_cell.length_a   1.000
_cell.length_b   1.000
_cell.length_c   1.000
_cell.angle_alpha   90.00
_cell.angle_beta   90.00
_cell.angle_gamma   90.00
#
_symmetry.space_group_name_H-M   'P 1'
#
loop_
_entity.id
_entity.type
_entity.pdbx_description
1 polymer ?
#
loop_
_entity_poly.entity_id
_entity_poly.type
_entity_poly.pdbx_seq_one_letter_code
_entity_poly.pdbx_strand_id
1 'polypeptide(L)'
;MPIDHDTSQEFFEAISNRISPALVICENPPVELKVDTIPFSSIEKSVNTRETEPPDIEPDDTAEIVFTSGTTSDPKGVILTHANVLSNLGPIEEGVKKKKKLIKLLTPFRIMCTVPYSHMFGQAAGIFLPILLGSTIYFTQETGPASIVRAIKRNRILTLIAVPRVLKLLSDYVKADLAAREKTAVFERRWDRWVKLPYQIRVLFFMNIHRIFGLHFWS
;
A
#
# COMPACT_ATOMS: atom_id res chain seq x y z
N MET A 1 2.04 -8.78 13.96
CA MET A 1 3.04 -9.26 12.99
C MET A 1 2.33 -9.67 11.71
N PRO A 2 2.47 -8.91 10.62
CA PRO A 2 1.93 -9.27 9.32
C PRO A 2 2.88 -10.22 8.57
N ILE A 3 2.30 -11.19 7.86
CA ILE A 3 3.00 -12.12 6.97
C ILE A 3 2.25 -12.11 5.64
N ASP A 4 2.98 -12.21 4.53
CA ASP A 4 2.37 -12.34 3.21
C ASP A 4 1.77 -13.72 2.98
N HIS A 5 0.63 -13.75 2.30
CA HIS A 5 -0.05 -15.01 1.96
C HIS A 5 0.77 -15.96 1.07
N ASP A 6 1.69 -15.43 0.26
CA ASP A 6 2.55 -16.19 -0.65
C ASP A 6 3.83 -16.73 0.02
N THR A 7 3.91 -16.63 1.34
CA THR A 7 5.06 -17.08 2.12
C THR A 7 5.19 -18.60 2.10
N SER A 8 6.43 -19.12 2.06
CA SER A 8 6.65 -20.58 2.09
C SER A 8 6.24 -21.19 3.43
N GLN A 9 5.88 -22.47 3.41
CA GLN A 9 5.52 -23.22 4.60
C GLN A 9 6.64 -23.21 5.64
N GLU A 10 7.88 -23.45 5.20
CA GLU A 10 9.06 -23.52 6.07
C GLU A 10 9.32 -22.18 6.76
N PHE A 11 9.14 -21.07 6.03
CA PHE A 11 9.32 -19.73 6.59
C PHE A 11 8.23 -19.41 7.61
N PHE A 12 6.98 -19.76 7.32
CA PHE A 12 5.86 -19.56 8.25
C PHE A 12 6.03 -20.39 9.54
N GLU A 13 6.45 -21.64 9.42
CA GLU A 13 6.78 -22.52 10.56
C GLU A 13 7.93 -21.94 11.38
N ALA A 14 9.02 -21.50 10.73
CA ALA A 14 10.18 -20.92 11.40
C ALA A 14 9.80 -19.67 12.21
N ILE A 15 8.97 -18.80 11.65
CA ILE A 15 8.48 -17.61 12.36
C ILE A 15 7.57 -17.99 13.52
N SER A 16 6.58 -18.87 13.28
CA SER A 16 5.59 -19.26 14.28
C SER A 16 6.24 -19.90 15.50
N ASN A 17 7.25 -20.76 15.29
CA ASN A 17 8.01 -21.38 16.36
C ASN A 17 8.86 -20.37 17.16
N ARG A 18 9.36 -19.33 16.49
CA ARG A 18 10.22 -18.32 17.11
C ARG A 18 9.45 -17.32 17.96
N ILE A 19 8.27 -16.90 17.49
CA ILE A 19 7.47 -15.85 18.16
C ILE A 19 6.45 -16.41 19.15
N SER A 20 6.07 -17.69 19.04
CA SER A 20 5.02 -18.33 19.85
C SER A 20 3.76 -17.46 19.94
N PRO A 21 3.06 -17.21 18.82
CA PRO A 21 1.95 -16.26 18.79
C PRO A 21 0.82 -16.75 19.71
N ALA A 22 0.11 -15.82 20.36
CA ALA A 22 -1.05 -16.14 21.19
C ALA A 22 -2.33 -16.34 20.35
N LEU A 23 -2.38 -15.77 19.15
CA LEU A 23 -3.51 -15.83 18.22
C LEU A 23 -3.00 -15.68 16.79
N VAL A 24 -3.60 -16.42 15.85
CA VAL A 24 -3.35 -16.25 14.41
C VAL A 24 -4.64 -15.87 13.70
N ILE A 25 -4.58 -14.85 12.85
CA ILE A 25 -5.70 -14.43 12.01
C ILE A 25 -5.31 -14.73 10.56
N CYS A 26 -5.90 -15.76 9.98
CA CYS A 26 -5.56 -16.24 8.64
C CYS A 26 -6.72 -17.08 8.07
N GLU A 27 -7.04 -16.91 6.78
CA GLU A 27 -8.11 -17.68 6.13
C GLU A 27 -7.74 -19.15 5.96
N ASN A 28 -6.52 -19.41 5.43
CA ASN A 28 -6.00 -20.74 5.19
C ASN A 28 -4.52 -20.75 5.59
N PRO A 29 -4.17 -21.13 6.84
CA PRO A 29 -2.78 -21.18 7.26
C PRO A 29 -2.04 -22.25 6.44
N PRO A 30 -0.76 -22.02 6.08
CA PRO A 30 0.02 -22.98 5.29
C PRO A 30 0.37 -24.25 6.08
N VAL A 31 0.19 -24.22 7.40
CA VAL A 31 0.40 -25.35 8.32
C VAL A 31 -0.68 -25.44 9.37
N GLU A 32 -0.83 -26.63 9.92
CA GLU A 32 -1.60 -26.85 11.14
C GLU A 32 -0.91 -26.17 12.33
N LEU A 33 -1.64 -25.31 13.01
CA LEU A 33 -1.16 -24.50 14.12
C LEU A 33 -1.74 -25.00 15.44
N LYS A 34 -0.91 -25.06 16.48
CA LYS A 34 -1.34 -25.41 17.86
C LYS A 34 -1.91 -24.22 18.63
N VAL A 35 -2.16 -23.11 17.94
CA VAL A 35 -2.69 -21.86 18.52
C VAL A 35 -4.06 -21.59 17.92
N ASP A 36 -4.91 -20.92 18.69
CA ASP A 36 -6.19 -20.41 18.21
C ASP A 36 -6.00 -19.65 16.90
N THR A 37 -6.75 -20.08 15.89
CA THR A 37 -6.71 -19.52 14.54
C THR A 37 -8.11 -19.07 14.17
N ILE A 38 -8.23 -17.79 13.80
CA ILE A 38 -9.50 -17.18 13.40
C ILE A 38 -9.41 -16.84 11.90
N PRO A 39 -10.31 -17.39 11.05
CA PRO A 39 -10.45 -16.96 9.67
C PRO A 39 -10.79 -15.48 9.59
N PHE A 40 -10.10 -14.74 8.73
CA PHE A 40 -10.33 -13.30 8.59
C PHE A 40 -11.79 -13.01 8.19
N SER A 41 -12.38 -13.86 7.35
CA SER A 41 -13.81 -13.78 6.96
C SER A 41 -14.79 -13.90 8.12
N SER A 42 -14.36 -14.49 9.24
CA SER A 42 -15.18 -14.73 10.43
C SER A 42 -14.94 -13.75 11.57
N ILE A 43 -13.95 -12.86 11.44
CA ILE A 43 -13.47 -12.01 12.53
C ILE A 43 -14.58 -11.16 13.15
N GLU A 44 -15.50 -10.63 12.35
CA GLU A 44 -16.63 -9.82 12.83
C GLU A 44 -17.54 -10.59 13.80
N LYS A 45 -17.66 -11.91 13.64
CA LYS A 45 -18.44 -12.77 14.54
C LYS A 45 -17.68 -13.14 15.81
N SER A 46 -16.36 -13.06 15.77
CA SER A 46 -15.47 -13.39 16.89
C SER A 46 -15.16 -12.20 17.80
N VAL A 47 -15.44 -10.97 17.34
CA VAL A 47 -15.19 -9.75 18.11
C VAL A 47 -16.38 -9.42 19.00
N ASN A 48 -16.12 -9.21 20.29
CA ASN A 48 -17.11 -8.64 21.21
C ASN A 48 -17.21 -7.13 20.95
N THR A 49 -18.43 -6.61 20.78
CA THR A 49 -18.67 -5.17 20.58
C THR A 49 -18.67 -4.36 21.88
N ARG A 50 -18.46 -5.01 23.03
CA ARG A 50 -18.26 -4.30 24.30
C ARG A 50 -16.98 -3.47 24.24
N GLU A 51 -17.13 -2.20 24.57
CA GLU A 51 -16.02 -1.28 24.77
C GLU A 51 -15.15 -1.81 25.91
N THR A 52 -13.88 -2.07 25.62
CA THR A 52 -12.88 -2.45 26.62
C THR A 52 -12.03 -1.25 26.97
N GLU A 53 -11.57 -1.16 28.21
CA GLU A 53 -10.55 -0.16 28.55
C GLU A 53 -9.30 -0.40 27.69
N PRO A 54 -8.73 0.65 27.07
CA PRO A 54 -7.45 0.52 26.39
C PRO A 54 -6.39 0.00 27.37
N PRO A 55 -5.48 -0.88 26.92
CA PRO A 55 -4.36 -1.27 27.75
C PRO A 55 -3.48 -0.05 28.06
N ASP A 56 -2.81 -0.08 29.20
CA ASP A 56 -1.74 0.86 29.50
C ASP A 56 -0.57 0.58 28.56
N ILE A 57 -0.17 1.59 27.77
CA ILE A 57 0.84 1.46 26.72
C ILE A 57 1.84 2.61 26.79
N GLU A 58 3.13 2.26 26.76
CA GLU A 58 4.24 3.21 26.73
C GLU A 58 4.82 3.34 25.31
N PRO A 59 5.43 4.49 24.93
CA PRO A 59 6.00 4.67 23.60
C PRO A 59 7.07 3.63 23.22
N ASP A 60 7.79 3.09 24.20
CA ASP A 60 8.84 2.09 23.99
C ASP A 60 8.31 0.65 23.99
N ASP A 61 7.01 0.44 24.21
CA ASP A 61 6.40 -0.87 24.07
C ASP A 61 6.42 -1.34 22.62
N THR A 62 6.56 -2.64 22.44
CA THR A 62 6.55 -3.27 21.12
C THR A 62 5.17 -3.15 20.50
N ALA A 63 5.07 -2.39 19.42
CA ALA A 63 3.86 -2.26 18.63
C ALA A 63 3.77 -3.35 17.57
N GLU A 64 4.90 -3.67 16.93
CA GLU A 64 4.93 -4.57 15.80
C GLU A 64 6.27 -5.30 15.66
N ILE A 65 6.22 -6.52 15.12
CA ILE A 65 7.40 -7.23 14.62
C ILE A 65 7.20 -7.43 13.12
N VAL A 66 8.19 -6.98 12.34
CA VAL A 66 8.22 -7.15 10.89
C VAL A 66 9.38 -8.05 10.51
N PHE A 67 9.07 -9.13 9.80
CA PHE A 67 10.10 -10.02 9.28
C PHE A 67 10.61 -9.53 7.93
N THR A 68 11.92 -9.58 7.77
CA THR A 68 12.57 -9.29 6.50
C THR A 68 13.14 -10.59 5.93
N SER A 69 12.93 -10.79 4.63
CA SER A 69 13.64 -11.80 3.86
C SER A 69 15.10 -11.37 3.73
N GLY A 70 15.86 -11.47 4.81
CA GLY A 70 17.31 -11.30 4.74
C GLY A 70 17.90 -12.28 3.71
N THR A 71 19.09 -11.99 3.19
CA THR A 71 19.81 -12.88 2.26
C THR A 71 20.24 -14.21 2.89
N THR A 72 19.94 -14.42 4.17
CA THR A 72 20.21 -15.63 4.95
C THR A 72 18.95 -16.48 5.06
N SER A 73 19.09 -17.81 5.12
CA SER A 73 17.99 -18.77 5.31
C SER A 73 17.23 -18.60 6.63
N ASP A 74 17.72 -17.78 7.57
CA ASP A 74 17.05 -17.47 8.84
C ASP A 74 16.32 -16.11 8.78
N PRO A 75 14.97 -16.07 8.95
CA PRO A 75 14.19 -14.84 9.04
C PRO A 75 14.60 -13.98 10.24
N LYS A 76 14.89 -12.70 10.00
CA LYS A 76 15.16 -11.72 11.06
C LYS A 76 13.93 -10.86 11.31
N GLY A 77 13.42 -10.92 12.54
CA GLY A 77 12.34 -10.05 13.03
C GLY A 77 12.90 -8.72 13.50
N VAL A 78 12.40 -7.63 12.92
CA VAL A 78 12.67 -6.26 13.36
C VAL A 78 11.56 -5.89 14.34
N ILE A 79 11.94 -5.61 15.59
CA ILE A 79 11.04 -5.13 16.62
C ILE A 79 10.85 -3.62 16.43
N LEU A 80 9.60 -3.18 16.37
CA LEU A 80 9.22 -1.78 16.21
C LEU A 80 8.37 -1.36 17.39
N THR A 81 8.82 -0.33 18.09
CA THR A 81 8.06 0.29 19.18
C THR A 81 7.01 1.26 18.65
N HIS A 82 6.05 1.65 19.49
CA HIS A 82 5.11 2.72 19.17
C HIS A 82 5.85 4.01 18.76
N ALA A 83 6.91 4.39 19.48
CA ALA A 83 7.75 5.53 19.18
C ALA A 83 8.43 5.41 17.81
N ASN A 84 8.90 4.22 17.42
CA ASN A 84 9.48 4.02 16.08
C ASN A 84 8.44 4.31 14.99
N VAL A 85 7.23 3.75 15.10
CA VAL A 85 6.16 3.96 14.11
C VAL A 85 5.75 5.44 14.06
N LEU A 86 5.55 6.07 15.22
CA LEU A 86 5.16 7.48 15.31
C LEU A 86 6.24 8.43 14.79
N SER A 87 7.53 8.13 15.00
CA SER A 87 8.63 8.95 14.49
C SER A 87 8.62 9.05 12.95
N ASN A 88 8.20 7.97 12.27
CA ASN A 88 8.05 7.94 10.82
C ASN A 88 6.81 8.72 10.34
N LEU A 89 5.73 8.73 11.15
CA LEU A 89 4.47 9.40 10.82
C LEU A 89 4.47 10.89 11.16
N GLY A 90 5.28 11.34 12.12
CA GLY A 90 5.31 12.73 12.60
C GLY A 90 5.50 13.77 11.49
N PRO A 91 6.53 13.65 10.62
CA PRO A 91 6.73 14.59 9.51
C PRO A 91 5.57 14.63 8.52
N ILE A 92 4.94 13.47 8.27
CA ILE A 92 3.77 13.35 7.40
C ILE A 92 2.59 14.08 8.04
N GLU A 93 2.30 13.80 9.30
CA GLU A 93 1.23 14.43 10.05
C GLU A 93 1.40 15.96 10.12
N GLU A 94 2.62 16.45 10.34
CA GLU A 94 2.92 17.88 10.32
C GLU A 94 2.65 18.51 8.95
N GLY A 95 3.05 17.84 7.87
CA GLY A 95 2.76 18.26 6.49
C GLY A 95 1.26 18.32 6.20
N VAL A 96 0.51 17.33 6.69
CA VAL A 96 -0.96 17.28 6.59
C VAL A 96 -1.60 18.41 7.39
N LYS A 97 -1.15 18.66 8.62
CA LYS A 97 -1.63 19.76 9.48
C LYS A 97 -1.42 21.12 8.81
N LYS A 98 -0.25 21.38 8.23
CA LYS A 98 0.06 22.63 7.49
C LYS A 98 -0.89 22.91 6.33
N LYS A 99 -1.40 21.86 5.67
CA LYS A 99 -2.31 21.97 4.51
C LYS A 99 -3.75 21.51 4.80
N LYS A 100 -4.14 21.44 6.08
CA LYS A 100 -5.42 20.85 6.53
C LYS A 100 -6.65 21.40 5.80
N LYS A 101 -6.73 22.73 5.57
CA LYS A 101 -7.85 23.36 4.86
C LYS A 101 -7.95 22.88 3.41
N LEU A 102 -6.81 22.83 2.71
CA LEU A 102 -6.74 22.36 1.33
C LEU A 102 -7.05 20.86 1.22
N ILE A 103 -6.48 20.07 2.13
CA ILE A 103 -6.74 18.61 2.18
C ILE A 103 -8.22 18.35 2.40
N LYS A 104 -8.85 19.00 3.40
CA LYS A 104 -10.29 18.87 3.66
C LYS A 104 -11.18 19.23 2.46
N LEU A 105 -10.76 20.21 1.64
CA LEU A 105 -11.50 20.59 0.44
C LEU A 105 -11.40 19.54 -0.68
N LEU A 106 -10.29 18.81 -0.75
CA LEU A 106 -10.01 17.84 -1.82
C LEU A 106 -10.27 16.37 -1.42
N THR A 107 -10.49 16.10 -0.13
CA THR A 107 -10.82 14.77 0.40
C THR A 107 -12.28 14.37 0.13
N PRO A 108 -12.60 13.05 0.10
CA PRO A 108 -11.68 11.94 0.32
C PRO A 108 -10.80 11.66 -0.91
N PHE A 109 -9.49 11.56 -0.68
CA PHE A 109 -8.59 11.04 -1.70
C PHE A 109 -8.81 9.54 -1.84
N ARG A 110 -8.76 9.04 -3.07
CA ARG A 110 -8.82 7.60 -3.35
C ARG A 110 -7.42 7.10 -3.62
N ILE A 111 -6.89 6.29 -2.72
CA ILE A 111 -5.51 5.79 -2.78
C ILE A 111 -5.59 4.30 -3.12
N MET A 112 -4.73 3.83 -4.03
CA MET A 112 -4.53 2.41 -4.26
C MET A 112 -3.13 2.04 -3.81
N CYS A 113 -2.99 0.97 -3.04
CA CYS A 113 -1.69 0.45 -2.64
C CYS A 113 -1.52 -0.97 -3.21
N THR A 114 -0.47 -1.17 -4.00
CA THR A 114 -0.08 -2.50 -4.53
C THR A 114 1.11 -3.09 -3.79
N VAL A 115 1.54 -2.45 -2.69
CA VAL A 115 2.68 -2.89 -1.91
C VAL A 115 2.19 -3.83 -0.81
N PRO A 116 2.86 -4.96 -0.57
CA PRO A 116 2.51 -5.87 0.53
C PRO A 116 2.53 -5.18 1.90
N TYR A 117 1.61 -5.58 2.78
CA TYR A 117 1.49 -5.05 4.14
C TYR A 117 2.37 -5.81 5.16
N SER A 118 3.02 -6.89 4.74
CA SER A 118 4.13 -7.51 5.47
C SER A 118 5.32 -6.55 5.67
N HIS A 119 5.39 -5.46 4.90
CA HIS A 119 6.44 -4.45 4.98
C HIS A 119 5.95 -3.11 5.54
N MET A 120 6.76 -2.47 6.37
CA MET A 120 6.44 -1.16 6.98
C MET A 120 6.11 -0.06 5.97
N PHE A 121 6.74 -0.07 4.79
CA PHE A 121 6.41 0.92 3.76
C PHE A 121 4.97 0.76 3.25
N GLY A 122 4.53 -0.47 3.01
CA GLY A 122 3.15 -0.77 2.58
C GLY A 122 2.13 -0.38 3.65
N GLN A 123 2.43 -0.62 4.92
CA GLN A 123 1.58 -0.21 6.04
C GLN A 123 1.53 1.30 6.23
N ALA A 124 2.69 1.97 6.23
CA ALA A 124 2.75 3.42 6.39
C ALA A 124 1.98 4.14 5.29
N ALA A 125 2.17 3.73 4.04
CA ALA A 125 1.55 4.38 2.90
C ALA A 125 0.10 3.92 2.66
N GLY A 126 -0.22 2.65 2.92
CA GLY A 126 -1.53 2.04 2.63
C GLY A 126 -2.50 1.98 3.82
N ILE A 127 -2.03 2.10 5.06
CA ILE A 127 -2.89 2.09 6.27
C ILE A 127 -2.82 3.45 6.98
N PHE A 128 -1.64 3.83 7.46
CA PHE A 128 -1.51 5.02 8.32
C PHE A 128 -1.77 6.32 7.57
N LEU A 129 -1.21 6.49 6.38
CA LEU A 129 -1.40 7.71 5.60
C LEU A 129 -2.87 7.96 5.22
N PRO A 130 -3.66 6.99 4.71
CA PRO A 130 -5.08 7.17 4.46
C PRO A 130 -5.86 7.58 5.70
N ILE A 131 -5.56 6.99 6.86
CA ILE A 131 -6.18 7.34 8.14
C ILE A 131 -5.87 8.78 8.52
N LEU A 132 -4.59 9.20 8.46
CA LEU A 132 -4.15 10.57 8.75
C LEU A 132 -4.79 11.61 7.82
N LEU A 133 -5.05 11.24 6.56
CA LEU A 133 -5.65 12.11 5.55
C LEU A 133 -7.19 12.09 5.56
N GLY A 134 -7.85 11.17 6.27
CA GLY A 134 -9.29 10.92 6.12
C GLY A 134 -9.66 10.48 4.71
N SER A 135 -8.81 9.65 4.11
CA SER A 135 -8.90 9.20 2.71
C SER A 135 -9.40 7.75 2.61
N THR A 136 -9.77 7.34 1.40
CA THR A 136 -10.21 5.97 1.10
C THR A 136 -9.05 5.17 0.52
N ILE A 137 -8.73 4.04 1.13
CA ILE A 137 -7.78 3.06 0.59
C ILE A 137 -8.51 1.99 -0.22
N TYR A 138 -7.95 1.65 -1.38
CA TYR A 138 -8.37 0.54 -2.22
C TYR A 138 -7.30 -0.55 -2.17
N PHE A 139 -7.65 -1.67 -1.57
CA PHE A 139 -6.88 -2.90 -1.61
C PHE A 139 -7.10 -3.59 -2.95
N THR A 140 -6.03 -4.04 -3.58
CA THR A 140 -6.10 -4.74 -4.86
C THR A 140 -5.17 -5.94 -4.86
N GLN A 141 -5.66 -7.05 -5.40
CA GLN A 141 -4.87 -8.25 -5.69
C GLN A 141 -4.44 -8.29 -7.18
N GLU A 142 -4.70 -7.20 -7.91
CA GLU A 142 -4.43 -7.11 -9.34
C GLU A 142 -2.93 -6.96 -9.59
N THR A 143 -2.32 -7.95 -10.23
CA THR A 143 -0.89 -7.96 -10.57
C THR A 143 -0.62 -7.53 -12.01
N GLY A 144 -1.63 -7.61 -12.88
CA GLY A 144 -1.51 -7.29 -14.31
C GLY A 144 -1.66 -5.79 -14.60
N PRO A 145 -0.87 -5.21 -15.52
CA PRO A 145 -0.94 -3.77 -15.80
C PRO A 145 -2.32 -3.33 -16.32
N ALA A 146 -2.96 -4.14 -17.17
CA ALA A 146 -4.29 -3.83 -17.70
C ALA A 146 -5.39 -3.87 -16.63
N SER A 147 -5.28 -4.77 -15.64
CA SER A 147 -6.26 -4.85 -14.56
C SER A 147 -6.03 -3.74 -13.53
N ILE A 148 -4.78 -3.41 -13.20
CA ILE A 148 -4.43 -2.23 -12.40
C ILE A 148 -4.99 -0.95 -13.04
N VAL A 149 -4.76 -0.71 -14.34
CA VAL A 149 -5.30 0.46 -15.06
C VAL A 149 -6.82 0.50 -15.01
N ARG A 150 -7.50 -0.64 -15.23
CA ARG A 150 -8.96 -0.72 -15.10
C ARG A 150 -9.42 -0.40 -13.69
N ALA A 151 -8.76 -0.91 -12.67
CA ALA A 151 -9.09 -0.66 -11.28
C ALA A 151 -8.89 0.83 -10.92
N ILE A 152 -7.80 1.45 -11.38
CA ILE A 152 -7.54 2.89 -11.23
C ILE A 152 -8.70 3.71 -11.82
N LYS A 153 -9.08 3.40 -13.06
CA LYS A 153 -10.12 4.14 -13.78
C LYS A 153 -11.50 3.93 -13.18
N ARG A 154 -11.87 2.68 -12.90
CA ARG A 154 -13.18 2.30 -12.34
C ARG A 154 -13.41 2.95 -10.98
N ASN A 155 -12.40 2.91 -10.13
CA ASN A 155 -12.49 3.42 -8.76
C ASN A 155 -12.10 4.90 -8.64
N ARG A 156 -11.74 5.57 -9.74
CA ARG A 156 -11.30 6.98 -9.76
C ARG A 156 -10.16 7.23 -8.76
N ILE A 157 -9.17 6.35 -8.79
CA ILE A 157 -8.00 6.41 -7.92
C ILE A 157 -7.21 7.69 -8.22
N LEU A 158 -6.88 8.43 -7.16
CA LEU A 158 -6.06 9.62 -7.21
C LEU A 158 -4.59 9.30 -7.34
N THR A 159 -4.08 8.45 -6.46
CA THR A 159 -2.66 8.12 -6.38
C THR A 159 -2.46 6.64 -6.16
N LEU A 160 -1.42 6.10 -6.79
CA LEU A 160 -1.01 4.71 -6.69
C LEU A 160 0.30 4.64 -5.91
N ILE A 161 0.29 3.88 -4.83
CA ILE A 161 1.50 3.51 -4.10
C ILE A 161 1.99 2.20 -4.69
N ALA A 162 3.16 2.25 -5.31
CA ALA A 162 3.73 1.15 -6.09
C ALA A 162 5.25 1.09 -5.95
N VAL A 163 5.79 -0.13 -6.07
CA VAL A 163 7.24 -0.36 -6.20
C VAL A 163 7.72 -0.08 -7.64
N PRO A 164 9.03 0.15 -7.85
CA PRO A 164 9.57 0.45 -9.19
C PRO A 164 9.18 -0.56 -10.27
N ARG A 165 9.06 -1.84 -9.92
CA ARG A 165 8.61 -2.90 -10.83
C ARG A 165 7.20 -2.64 -11.38
N VAL A 166 6.25 -2.25 -10.53
CA VAL A 166 4.87 -1.95 -10.94
C VAL A 166 4.85 -0.69 -11.81
N LEU A 167 5.62 0.34 -11.46
CA LEU A 167 5.75 1.54 -12.28
C LEU A 167 6.30 1.22 -13.68
N LYS A 168 7.31 0.34 -13.77
CA LYS A 168 7.85 -0.14 -15.05
C LYS A 168 6.80 -0.89 -15.86
N LEU A 169 6.06 -1.81 -15.25
CA LEU A 169 4.97 -2.55 -15.91
C LEU A 169 3.91 -1.60 -16.49
N LEU A 170 3.52 -0.57 -15.74
CA LEU A 170 2.57 0.44 -16.22
C LEU A 170 3.16 1.30 -17.35
N SER A 171 4.43 1.69 -17.25
CA SER A 171 5.14 2.40 -18.33
C SER A 171 5.15 1.57 -19.61
N ASP A 172 5.51 0.30 -19.54
CA ASP A 172 5.60 -0.58 -20.70
C ASP A 172 4.21 -0.82 -21.33
N TYR A 173 3.18 -0.93 -20.50
CA TYR A 173 1.79 -0.97 -20.94
C TYR A 173 1.36 0.29 -21.70
N VAL A 174 1.71 1.48 -21.19
CA VAL A 174 1.42 2.76 -21.88
C VAL A 174 2.16 2.85 -23.21
N LYS A 175 3.42 2.44 -23.27
CA LYS A 175 4.19 2.43 -24.52
C LYS A 175 3.56 1.51 -25.56
N ALA A 176 3.12 0.32 -25.15
CA ALA A 176 2.43 -0.62 -26.02
C ALA A 176 1.10 -0.05 -26.56
N ASP A 177 0.29 0.60 -25.70
CA ASP A 177 -0.96 1.25 -26.13
C ASP A 177 -0.71 2.42 -27.11
N LEU A 178 0.34 3.22 -26.87
CA LEU A 178 0.73 4.31 -27.76
C LEU A 178 1.23 3.80 -29.11
N ALA A 179 1.99 2.72 -29.13
CA ALA A 179 2.47 2.08 -30.35
C ALA A 179 1.31 1.51 -31.17
N ALA A 180 0.36 0.82 -30.53
CA ALA A 180 -0.83 0.27 -31.18
C ALA A 180 -1.74 1.36 -31.79
N ARG A 181 -1.66 2.60 -31.29
CA ARG A 181 -2.40 3.76 -31.80
C ARG A 181 -1.59 4.64 -32.75
N GLU A 182 -0.38 4.21 -33.13
CA GLU A 182 0.56 4.95 -33.98
C GLU A 182 0.91 6.36 -33.44
N LYS A 183 0.93 6.51 -32.11
CA LYS A 183 1.12 7.79 -31.41
C LYS A 183 2.50 7.99 -30.78
N THR A 184 3.39 7.00 -30.86
CA THR A 184 4.70 7.02 -30.20
C THR A 184 5.54 8.26 -30.56
N ALA A 185 5.77 8.51 -31.85
CA ALA A 185 6.60 9.64 -32.30
C ALA A 185 6.02 11.03 -31.96
N VAL A 186 4.70 11.13 -31.82
CA VAL A 186 4.03 12.37 -31.38
C VAL A 186 4.19 12.55 -29.88
N PHE A 187 4.09 11.46 -29.12
CA PHE A 187 4.28 11.47 -27.68
C PHE A 187 5.71 11.84 -27.29
N GLU A 188 6.73 11.22 -27.89
CA GLU A 188 8.15 11.51 -27.61
C GLU A 188 8.50 12.97 -27.87
N ARG A 189 8.09 13.53 -29.01
CA ARG A 189 8.27 14.96 -29.30
C ARG A 189 7.62 15.89 -28.27
N ARG A 190 6.44 15.50 -27.75
CA ARG A 190 5.79 16.24 -26.67
C ARG A 190 6.51 16.06 -25.34
N TRP A 191 6.99 14.86 -25.05
CA TRP A 191 7.73 14.54 -23.84
C TRP A 191 8.96 15.43 -23.71
N ASP A 192 9.82 15.48 -24.73
CA ASP A 192 11.05 16.28 -24.70
C ASP A 192 10.80 17.78 -24.50
N ARG A 193 9.69 18.27 -25.07
CA ARG A 193 9.31 19.68 -24.98
C ARG A 193 8.71 20.05 -23.63
N TRP A 194 7.90 19.18 -23.05
CA TRP A 194 7.01 19.56 -21.94
C TRP A 194 7.34 18.90 -20.61
N VAL A 195 8.25 17.91 -20.56
CA VAL A 195 8.63 17.22 -19.31
C VAL A 195 9.20 18.18 -18.25
N LYS A 196 9.85 19.27 -18.70
CA LYS A 196 10.46 20.30 -17.85
C LYS A 196 9.45 21.28 -17.24
N LEU A 197 8.19 21.28 -17.70
CA LEU A 197 7.17 22.17 -17.15
C LEU A 197 6.76 21.73 -15.72
N PRO A 198 6.28 22.67 -14.89
CA PRO A 198 5.66 22.34 -13.61
C PRO A 198 4.55 21.29 -13.78
N TYR A 199 4.47 20.35 -12.83
CA TYR A 199 3.57 19.19 -12.89
C TYR A 199 2.10 19.56 -13.18
N GLN A 200 1.62 20.64 -12.57
CA GLN A 200 0.24 21.14 -12.72
C GLN A 200 -0.10 21.45 -14.19
N ILE A 201 0.88 21.94 -14.96
CA ILE A 201 0.71 22.32 -16.36
C ILE A 201 0.86 21.10 -17.28
N ARG A 202 1.72 20.14 -16.92
CA ARG A 202 1.98 18.92 -17.71
C ARG A 202 0.71 18.14 -18.00
N VAL A 203 -0.22 18.08 -17.04
CA VAL A 203 -1.51 17.36 -17.17
C VAL A 203 -2.25 17.70 -18.46
N LEU A 204 -2.27 18.98 -18.87
CA LEU A 204 -2.94 19.45 -20.09
C LEU A 204 -2.31 18.91 -21.38
N PHE A 205 -1.00 18.65 -21.36
CA PHE A 205 -0.25 18.19 -22.53
C PHE A 205 -0.21 16.66 -22.67
N PHE A 206 -0.47 15.93 -21.57
CA PHE A 206 -0.44 14.47 -21.51
C PHE A 206 -1.83 13.84 -21.36
N MET A 207 -2.87 14.47 -21.92
CA MET A 207 -4.25 13.95 -21.92
C MET A 207 -4.40 12.51 -22.46
N ASN A 208 -3.50 12.06 -23.33
CA ASN A 208 -3.50 10.65 -23.78
C ASN A 208 -3.22 9.67 -22.64
N ILE A 209 -2.33 10.02 -21.71
CA ILE A 209 -2.05 9.21 -20.51
C ILE A 209 -3.28 9.23 -19.59
N HIS A 210 -3.87 10.41 -19.36
CA HIS A 210 -5.08 10.51 -18.53
C HIS A 210 -6.31 9.81 -19.16
N ARG A 211 -6.33 9.56 -20.46
CA ARG A 211 -7.37 8.70 -21.09
C ARG A 211 -7.21 7.22 -20.72
N ILE A 212 -5.98 6.77 -20.52
CA ILE A 212 -5.65 5.40 -20.10
C ILE A 212 -6.02 5.21 -18.62
N PHE A 213 -5.44 6.02 -17.72
CA PHE A 213 -5.62 5.87 -16.27
C PHE A 213 -6.88 6.53 -15.71
N GLY A 214 -7.41 7.55 -16.39
CA GLY A 214 -8.50 8.40 -15.91
C GLY A 214 -8.03 9.79 -15.50
N LEU A 215 -8.94 10.77 -15.60
CA LEU A 215 -8.69 12.18 -15.25
C LEU A 215 -8.42 12.40 -13.76
N HIS A 216 -8.85 11.45 -12.93
CA HIS A 216 -8.66 11.51 -11.49
C HIS A 216 -7.30 10.98 -11.07
N PHE A 217 -6.48 10.41 -11.95
CA PHE A 217 -5.17 9.84 -11.59
C PHE A 217 -4.04 10.87 -11.75
N TRP A 218 -3.34 11.14 -10.65
CA TRP A 218 -2.34 12.21 -10.51
C TRP A 218 -1.04 11.68 -9.87
N SER A 219 -0.63 10.46 -10.23
CA SER A 219 0.65 9.86 -9.80
C SER A 219 1.77 10.08 -10.81
#